data_AF-A0AAD6GVB2-F1
#
_entry.id   AF-A0AAD6GVB2-F1
#
_cell.length_a   1.000
_cell.length_b   1.000
_cell.length_c   1.000
_cell.angle_alpha   90.00
_cell.angle_beta   90.00
_cell.angle_gamma   90.00
#
_symmetry.space_group_name_H-M   'P 1'
#
loop_
_entity.id
_entity.type
_entity.pdbx_description
1 polymer ?
#
loop_
_entity_poly.entity_id
_entity_poly.type
_entity_poly.pdbx_seq_one_letter_code
_entity_poly.pdbx_strand_id
1 'polypeptide(L)'
;MIKESNGALTHAVVTLHGNDSQQTFLSAHIVIDANANGSKQAITDTEMVDKLRARLPLVILPYMCPAIIVPLDNMPLTAHQKVDRRAVQALPLPQMESGGVDYQLHNFTSAERRLASLWAQVLPPHPTLTQRSDFFLAGAAIRREFGDAPRLNKLMGAPSLASMASLLEGLEAVDWDKEMALDLDGPAAPRRIPGSQGRSVLVTGATGHLGQRIVTQLAEDKSVSRIIALVRPADGRVLANLFTGLDKVSTVSADLSSITNYSSEMFDVDTVPHCASNRTFWDSYTAAKPVNVDTVKALAHFCHRTGAALHILSSGAMAERYLASAARITGLHVTVHRPTQVVADGGVAVGDEVTETEATMGRALLLGSPLLGIQPDFTHIDGWMDVALLTETATAVVAVLIAEGEAEVPRAVRIVNHPGIARVRTAALAKYTEDSLEEAGETRKLPVASGLHFVGVAKGAGLFGWVITAQEITIMTDNGQKIVSKR
;
A
#
# COMPACT_ATOMS: atom_id res chain seq x y z
N MET A 1 21.07 -16.87 22.22
CA MET A 1 20.55 -17.32 23.53
C MET A 1 21.62 -17.31 24.61
N ILE A 2 22.66 -18.17 24.57
CA ILE A 2 23.72 -18.19 25.60
C ILE A 2 24.34 -16.80 25.82
N LYS A 3 24.73 -16.11 24.74
CA LYS A 3 25.25 -14.74 24.80
C LYS A 3 24.26 -13.75 25.42
N GLU A 4 23.00 -13.75 24.95
CA GLU A 4 21.95 -12.83 25.44
C GLU A 4 21.50 -13.10 26.89
N SER A 5 21.78 -14.30 27.40
CA SER A 5 21.51 -14.64 28.80
C SER A 5 22.50 -13.98 29.77
N ASN A 6 23.60 -13.39 29.27
CA ASN A 6 24.72 -12.88 30.07
C ASN A 6 25.29 -13.92 31.05
N GLY A 7 25.48 -15.16 30.58
CA GLY A 7 26.08 -16.24 31.37
C GLY A 7 25.09 -17.04 32.23
N ALA A 8 23.81 -16.68 32.23
CA ALA A 8 22.79 -17.36 33.03
C ALA A 8 22.30 -18.69 32.45
N LEU A 9 22.64 -19.02 31.19
CA LEU A 9 22.36 -20.33 30.60
C LEU A 9 23.63 -21.18 30.52
N THR A 10 23.56 -22.41 31.01
CA THR A 10 24.63 -23.41 30.78
C THR A 10 24.48 -24.06 29.41
N HIS A 11 23.24 -24.32 28.98
CA HIS A 11 22.95 -25.00 27.73
C HIS A 11 21.73 -24.38 27.03
N ALA A 12 21.76 -24.38 25.70
CA ALA A 12 20.62 -24.04 24.86
C ALA A 12 20.65 -24.89 23.58
N VAL A 13 19.56 -25.60 23.31
CA VAL A 13 19.41 -26.45 22.13
C VAL A 13 18.14 -26.04 21.40
N VAL A 14 18.26 -25.74 20.10
CA VAL A 14 17.12 -25.40 19.24
C VAL A 14 16.80 -26.56 18.32
N THR A 15 15.53 -26.92 18.23
CA THR A 15 15.01 -27.99 17.38
C THR A 15 13.86 -27.48 16.53
N LEU A 16 13.77 -27.96 15.28
CA LEU A 16 12.68 -27.65 14.36
C LEU A 16 11.54 -28.65 14.58
N HIS A 17 10.31 -28.16 14.66
CA HIS A 17 9.08 -28.94 14.76
C HIS A 17 8.18 -28.63 13.56
N GLY A 18 7.36 -29.60 13.15
CA GLY A 18 6.48 -29.52 11.98
C GLY A 18 6.91 -30.44 10.84
N ASN A 19 6.00 -30.68 9.89
CA ASN A 19 6.17 -31.44 8.65
C ASN A 19 5.55 -30.65 7.48
N ASP A 20 5.65 -31.12 6.23
CA ASP A 20 5.17 -30.38 5.05
C ASP A 20 3.67 -30.00 5.06
N SER A 21 2.88 -30.53 6.00
CA SER A 21 1.45 -30.25 6.19
C SER A 21 1.09 -29.52 7.50
N GLN A 22 2.06 -29.24 8.39
CA GLN A 22 1.90 -28.44 9.61
C GLN A 22 2.84 -27.24 9.58
N GLN A 23 2.43 -26.10 10.16
CA GLN A 23 3.34 -24.96 10.31
C GLN A 23 4.61 -25.39 11.03
N THR A 24 5.76 -25.13 10.39
CA THR A 24 7.06 -25.40 10.99
C THR A 24 7.43 -24.31 11.98
N PHE A 25 7.98 -24.69 13.14
CA PHE A 25 8.40 -23.74 14.16
C PHE A 25 9.63 -24.23 14.92
N LEU A 26 10.39 -23.29 15.47
CA LEU A 26 11.56 -23.58 16.30
C LEU A 26 11.15 -23.67 17.78
N SER A 27 11.58 -24.72 18.47
CA SER A 27 11.55 -24.79 19.93
C SER A 27 12.98 -24.70 20.47
N ALA A 28 13.16 -24.00 21.59
CA ALA A 28 14.43 -23.92 22.29
C ALA A 28 14.27 -24.56 23.67
N HIS A 29 15.13 -25.53 23.97
CA HIS A 29 15.28 -26.07 25.31
C HIS A 29 16.49 -25.41 25.95
N ILE A 30 16.35 -24.93 27.18
CA ILE A 30 17.41 -24.18 27.87
C ILE A 30 17.64 -24.74 29.27
N VAL A 31 18.88 -24.71 29.74
CA VAL A 31 19.24 -25.04 31.13
C VAL A 31 19.81 -23.79 31.78
N ILE A 32 19.18 -23.35 32.85
CA ILE A 32 19.53 -22.14 33.57
C ILE A 32 20.50 -22.50 34.70
N ASP A 33 21.58 -21.75 34.82
CA ASP A 33 22.48 -21.87 35.96
C ASP A 33 21.93 -21.05 37.13
N ALA A 34 21.42 -21.74 38.15
CA ALA A 34 20.92 -21.10 39.37
C ALA A 34 22.02 -20.33 40.14
N ASN A 35 23.31 -20.57 39.86
CA ASN A 35 24.45 -19.99 40.56
C ASN A 35 25.25 -18.97 39.73
N ALA A 36 24.89 -18.71 38.47
CA ALA A 36 25.71 -17.90 37.55
C ALA A 36 25.80 -16.40 37.89
N ASN A 37 24.91 -15.89 38.74
CA ASN A 37 24.96 -14.50 39.18
C ASN A 37 25.22 -14.44 40.68
N GLY A 38 26.41 -13.99 41.08
CA GLY A 38 26.75 -13.63 42.48
C GLY A 38 25.93 -12.45 43.05
N SER A 39 24.73 -12.18 42.53
CA SER A 39 23.78 -11.17 43.01
C SER A 39 22.61 -11.84 43.74
N LYS A 40 22.19 -11.25 44.87
CA LYS A 40 21.20 -11.74 45.85
C LYS A 40 19.75 -11.97 45.34
N GLN A 41 19.53 -12.22 44.05
CA GLN A 41 18.19 -12.46 43.52
C GLN A 41 18.26 -13.51 42.41
N ALA A 42 17.75 -14.70 42.71
CA ALA A 42 17.60 -15.79 41.74
C ALA A 42 16.62 -15.34 40.64
N ILE A 43 17.07 -15.37 39.38
CA ILE A 43 16.18 -15.13 38.24
C ILE A 43 15.32 -16.38 38.06
N THR A 44 14.01 -16.21 38.01
CA THR A 44 13.08 -17.32 37.74
C THR A 44 13.15 -17.75 36.28
N ASP A 45 12.79 -19.00 36.00
CA ASP A 45 12.71 -19.52 34.63
C ASP A 45 11.84 -18.63 33.72
N THR A 46 10.72 -18.14 34.25
CA THR A 46 9.81 -17.24 33.55
C THR A 46 10.48 -15.91 33.19
N GLU A 47 11.17 -15.27 34.14
CA GLU A 47 11.90 -14.02 33.88
C GLU A 47 13.03 -14.20 32.87
N MET A 48 13.73 -15.33 32.90
CA MET A 48 14.78 -15.64 31.93
C MET A 48 14.21 -15.84 30.52
N VAL A 49 13.12 -16.61 30.41
CA VAL A 49 12.44 -16.83 29.15
C VAL A 49 11.95 -15.51 28.56
N ASP A 50 11.35 -14.63 29.37
CA ASP A 50 10.87 -13.33 28.91
C ASP A 50 12.00 -12.39 28.48
N LYS A 51 13.13 -12.41 29.21
CA LYS A 51 14.34 -11.68 28.82
C LYS A 51 14.87 -12.15 27.46
N LEU A 52 14.91 -13.46 27.22
CA LEU A 52 15.34 -14.01 25.94
C LEU A 52 14.36 -13.67 24.82
N ARG A 53 13.05 -13.76 25.07
CA ARG A 53 12.02 -13.33 24.11
C ARG A 53 12.15 -11.86 23.71
N ALA A 54 12.47 -10.99 24.66
CA ALA A 54 12.63 -9.56 24.38
C ALA A 54 13.94 -9.24 23.61
N ARG A 55 15.02 -10.00 23.84
CA ARG A 55 16.35 -9.68 23.30
C ARG A 55 16.68 -10.35 21.98
N LEU A 56 16.25 -11.60 21.76
CA LEU A 56 16.59 -12.35 20.54
C LEU A 56 16.17 -11.63 19.25
N PRO A 57 14.95 -11.05 19.13
CA PRO A 57 14.53 -10.36 17.91
C PRO A 57 15.39 -9.13 17.55
N LEU A 58 16.11 -8.58 18.52
CA LEU A 58 17.00 -7.43 18.31
C LEU A 58 18.36 -7.82 17.72
N VAL A 59 18.72 -9.11 17.77
CA VAL A 59 20.06 -9.59 17.42
C VAL A 59 20.08 -10.69 16.36
N ILE A 60 18.94 -11.33 16.09
CA ILE A 60 18.79 -12.35 15.04
C ILE A 60 17.51 -12.11 14.23
N LEU A 61 17.46 -12.67 13.01
CA LEU A 61 16.31 -12.52 12.11
C LEU A 61 15.05 -13.20 12.70
N PRO A 62 13.83 -12.69 12.43
CA PRO A 62 12.60 -13.19 13.05
C PRO A 62 12.36 -14.70 12.88
N TYR A 63 12.61 -15.25 11.68
CA TYR A 63 12.45 -16.68 11.40
C TYR A 63 13.47 -17.59 12.13
N MET A 64 14.51 -17.01 12.74
CA MET A 64 15.48 -17.73 13.56
C MET A 64 15.15 -17.67 15.06
N CYS A 65 14.09 -16.95 15.44
CA CYS A 65 13.65 -16.86 16.82
C CYS A 65 12.81 -18.10 17.20
N PRO A 66 13.14 -18.79 18.31
CA PRO A 66 12.31 -19.88 18.81
C PRO A 66 10.91 -19.41 19.21
N ALA A 67 9.88 -20.06 18.69
CA ALA A 67 8.49 -19.81 19.04
C ALA A 67 8.17 -20.28 20.48
N ILE A 68 8.84 -21.34 20.92
CA ILE A 68 8.69 -21.91 22.27
C ILE A 68 10.07 -21.96 22.92
N ILE A 69 10.17 -21.55 24.19
CA ILE A 69 11.36 -21.72 25.02
C ILE A 69 10.95 -22.54 26.24
N VAL A 70 11.54 -23.72 26.41
CA VAL A 70 11.26 -24.67 27.49
C VAL A 70 12.48 -24.74 28.41
N PRO A 71 12.37 -24.26 29.66
CA PRO A 71 13.40 -24.48 30.67
C PRO A 71 13.43 -25.96 31.08
N LEU A 72 14.63 -26.52 31.23
CA LEU A 72 14.89 -27.87 31.68
C LEU A 72 15.88 -27.84 32.84
N ASP A 73 15.73 -28.77 33.77
CA ASP A 73 16.71 -28.96 34.86
C ASP A 73 18.08 -29.38 34.31
N ASN A 74 18.09 -30.28 33.30
CA ASN A 74 19.30 -30.77 32.65
C ASN A 74 19.02 -31.14 31.19
N MET A 75 20.05 -31.06 30.34
CA MET A 75 19.95 -31.51 28.95
C MET A 75 19.99 -33.04 28.85
N PRO A 76 19.13 -33.68 28.03
CA PRO A 76 19.27 -35.07 27.65
C PRO A 76 20.62 -35.35 26.99
N LEU A 77 21.33 -36.38 27.47
CA LEU A 77 22.64 -36.79 26.97
C LEU A 77 22.56 -38.23 26.42
N THR A 78 23.34 -38.49 25.38
CA THR A 78 23.62 -39.83 24.84
C THR A 78 24.52 -40.62 25.80
N ALA A 79 24.66 -41.94 25.57
CA ALA A 79 25.58 -42.81 26.32
C ALA A 79 27.05 -42.33 26.34
N HIS A 80 27.44 -41.44 25.41
CA HIS A 80 28.78 -40.84 25.35
C HIS A 80 28.84 -39.41 25.93
N GLN A 81 27.88 -39.02 26.79
CA GLN A 81 27.79 -37.69 27.43
C GLN A 81 27.66 -36.51 26.45
N LYS A 82 27.28 -36.75 25.19
CA LYS A 82 26.95 -35.69 24.22
C LYS A 82 25.46 -35.40 24.26
N VAL A 83 25.03 -34.15 24.04
CA VAL A 83 23.61 -33.77 23.94
C VAL A 83 22.88 -34.64 22.90
N ASP A 84 21.82 -35.30 23.34
CA ASP A 84 20.94 -36.09 22.47
C ASP A 84 19.83 -35.20 21.89
N ARG A 85 20.08 -34.67 20.69
CA ARG A 85 19.11 -33.78 20.00
C ARG A 85 17.80 -34.48 19.64
N ARG A 86 17.80 -35.79 19.41
CA ARG A 86 16.56 -36.54 19.12
C ARG A 86 15.71 -36.67 20.38
N ALA A 87 16.36 -36.97 21.51
CA ALA A 87 15.68 -36.99 22.80
C ALA A 87 15.14 -35.60 23.19
N VAL A 88 15.90 -34.52 22.95
CA VAL A 88 15.44 -33.14 23.15
C VAL A 88 14.21 -32.82 22.29
N GLN A 89 14.22 -33.19 21.00
CA GLN A 89 13.09 -32.94 20.10
C GLN A 89 11.84 -33.74 20.50
N ALA A 90 12.01 -34.90 21.14
CA ALA A 90 10.92 -35.74 21.61
C ALA A 90 10.35 -35.32 22.97
N LEU A 91 10.93 -34.31 23.64
CA LEU A 91 10.43 -33.82 24.92
C LEU A 91 9.02 -33.24 24.76
N PRO A 92 8.13 -33.44 25.75
CA PRO A 92 6.82 -32.81 25.75
C PRO A 92 6.97 -31.30 25.70
N LEU A 93 6.42 -30.69 24.65
CA LEU A 93 6.19 -29.27 24.64
C LEU A 93 4.94 -28.98 25.50
N PRO A 94 4.83 -27.78 26.12
CA PRO A 94 3.61 -27.37 26.81
C PRO A 94 2.39 -27.65 25.93
N GLN A 95 1.37 -28.34 26.46
CA GLN A 95 0.18 -28.73 25.69
C GLN A 95 -0.40 -27.51 25.00
N MET A 96 -0.30 -27.50 23.67
CA MET A 96 -0.90 -26.48 22.82
C MET A 96 -2.28 -26.98 22.42
N GLU A 97 -3.24 -26.87 23.35
CA GLU A 97 -4.62 -27.21 23.04
C GLU A 97 -5.08 -26.36 21.86
N SER A 98 -5.38 -27.02 20.74
CA SER A 98 -5.89 -26.41 19.51
C SER A 98 -7.37 -25.98 19.64
N GLY A 99 -7.81 -25.65 20.85
CA GLY A 99 -9.18 -25.31 21.16
C GLY A 99 -9.25 -24.59 22.51
N GLY A 100 -9.36 -23.26 22.46
CA GLY A 100 -9.71 -22.44 23.62
C GLY A 100 -8.56 -22.18 24.60
N VAL A 101 -7.53 -21.45 24.17
CA VAL A 101 -6.69 -20.73 25.15
C VAL A 101 -7.60 -19.76 25.90
N ASP A 102 -7.69 -19.92 27.21
CA ASP A 102 -8.53 -19.09 28.07
C ASP A 102 -7.96 -17.66 28.16
N TYR A 103 -8.37 -16.81 27.22
CA TYR A 103 -8.02 -15.38 27.17
C TYR A 103 -8.48 -14.60 28.42
N GLN A 104 -9.21 -15.24 29.37
CA GLN A 104 -9.72 -14.62 30.58
C GLN A 104 -8.66 -14.36 31.67
N LEU A 105 -7.44 -14.88 31.52
CA LEU A 105 -6.38 -14.70 32.52
C LEU A 105 -5.65 -13.34 32.44
N HIS A 106 -5.95 -12.48 31.46
CA HIS A 106 -5.37 -11.13 31.34
C HIS A 106 -6.46 -10.05 31.23
N ASN A 107 -6.23 -8.89 31.88
CA ASN A 107 -7.11 -7.72 31.84
C ASN A 107 -7.07 -7.00 30.47
N PHE A 108 -7.54 -7.66 29.43
CA PHE A 108 -7.62 -7.08 28.10
C PHE A 108 -8.83 -6.14 27.94
N THR A 109 -8.65 -5.04 27.20
CA THR A 109 -9.78 -4.24 26.70
C THR A 109 -10.64 -5.06 25.73
N SER A 110 -11.80 -4.55 25.34
CA SER A 110 -12.67 -5.20 24.36
C SER A 110 -11.98 -5.35 22.99
N ALA A 111 -11.21 -4.35 22.55
CA ALA A 111 -10.48 -4.45 21.30
C ALA A 111 -9.23 -5.33 21.41
N GLU A 112 -8.52 -5.31 22.54
CA GLU A 112 -7.39 -6.22 22.79
C GLU A 112 -7.84 -7.69 22.72
N ARG A 113 -8.99 -8.04 23.31
CA ARG A 113 -9.57 -9.39 23.20
C ARG A 113 -9.88 -9.77 21.76
N ARG A 114 -10.51 -8.85 21.04
CA ARG A 114 -10.92 -9.07 19.66
C ARG A 114 -9.70 -9.21 18.74
N LEU A 115 -8.65 -8.41 18.95
CA LEU A 115 -7.38 -8.52 18.24
C LEU A 115 -6.62 -9.80 18.60
N ALA A 116 -6.57 -10.19 19.88
CA ALA A 116 -5.92 -11.41 20.33
C ALA A 116 -6.55 -12.67 19.72
N SER A 117 -7.89 -12.70 19.63
CA SER A 117 -8.62 -13.79 18.97
C SER A 117 -8.29 -13.93 17.49
N LEU A 118 -7.99 -12.82 16.79
CA LEU A 118 -7.58 -12.85 15.38
C LEU A 118 -6.13 -13.29 15.23
N TRP A 119 -5.25 -12.78 16.09
CA TRP A 119 -3.84 -13.17 16.12
C TRP A 119 -3.68 -14.66 16.36
N ALA A 120 -4.46 -15.25 17.25
CA ALA A 120 -4.45 -16.69 17.52
C ALA A 120 -4.88 -17.57 16.34
N GLN A 121 -5.56 -17.02 15.34
CA GLN A 121 -5.94 -17.77 14.14
C GLN A 121 -4.83 -17.81 13.08
N VAL A 122 -3.80 -16.97 13.23
CA VAL A 122 -2.87 -16.63 12.14
C VAL A 122 -1.41 -16.74 12.56
N LEU A 123 -1.12 -16.49 13.84
CA LEU A 123 0.16 -16.81 14.44
C LEU A 123 0.26 -18.33 14.65
N PRO A 124 1.47 -18.92 14.51
CA PRO A 124 1.73 -20.25 15.03
C PRO A 124 1.29 -20.34 16.49
N PRO A 125 0.79 -21.51 16.94
CA PRO A 125 0.30 -21.66 18.30
C PRO A 125 1.35 -21.18 19.32
N HIS A 126 0.98 -20.14 20.08
CA HIS A 126 1.84 -19.46 21.04
C HIS A 126 1.24 -19.64 22.44
N PRO A 127 2.02 -20.04 23.46
CA PRO A 127 1.47 -20.50 24.73
C PRO A 127 0.73 -19.43 25.55
N THR A 128 0.91 -18.14 25.27
CA THR A 128 0.08 -17.06 25.86
C THR A 128 0.24 -15.78 25.03
N LEU A 129 -0.86 -15.18 24.56
CA LEU A 129 -0.84 -13.80 24.05
C LEU A 129 -0.98 -12.85 25.24
N THR A 130 -0.12 -11.83 25.31
CA THR A 130 -0.14 -10.76 26.32
C THR A 130 -0.26 -9.40 25.63
N GLN A 131 -0.50 -8.32 26.39
CA GLN A 131 -0.52 -6.95 25.85
C GLN A 131 0.78 -6.56 25.13
N ARG A 132 1.90 -7.22 25.47
CA ARG A 132 3.23 -7.01 24.91
C ARG A 132 3.57 -7.95 23.75
N SER A 133 2.68 -8.88 23.37
CA SER A 133 2.91 -9.78 22.25
C SER A 133 3.12 -8.99 20.96
N ASP A 134 4.12 -9.40 20.17
CA ASP A 134 4.56 -8.71 18.96
C ASP A 134 3.94 -9.34 17.69
N PHE A 135 3.30 -8.49 16.88
CA PHE A 135 2.64 -8.83 15.62
C PHE A 135 3.58 -9.41 14.55
N PHE A 136 4.86 -9.05 14.57
CA PHE A 136 5.82 -9.42 13.52
C PHE A 136 6.17 -10.93 13.48
N LEU A 137 5.56 -11.73 14.34
CA LEU A 137 5.62 -13.19 14.27
C LEU A 137 4.64 -13.81 13.27
N ALA A 138 3.62 -13.09 12.76
CA ALA A 138 2.84 -13.48 11.56
C ALA A 138 1.96 -12.31 11.06
N GLY A 139 2.44 -11.56 10.07
CA GLY A 139 1.66 -10.51 9.44
C GLY A 139 0.75 -11.04 8.33
N ALA A 140 -0.58 -10.96 8.48
CA ALA A 140 -1.53 -10.95 7.33
C ALA A 140 -3.02 -10.63 7.66
N ALA A 141 -3.53 -10.88 8.88
CA ALA A 141 -4.98 -11.17 9.02
C ALA A 141 -5.89 -10.17 9.73
N ILE A 142 -5.40 -8.98 10.09
CA ILE A 142 -6.19 -7.96 10.83
C ILE A 142 -7.41 -7.45 10.03
N ARG A 143 -7.37 -7.57 8.70
CA ARG A 143 -8.34 -6.98 7.76
C ARG A 143 -9.75 -7.56 7.85
N ARG A 144 -9.94 -8.77 8.40
CA ARG A 144 -11.22 -9.49 8.30
C ARG A 144 -12.30 -8.97 9.27
N GLU A 145 -11.92 -8.47 10.44
CA GLU A 145 -12.88 -8.24 11.54
C GLU A 145 -12.99 -6.77 11.99
N PHE A 146 -11.97 -5.97 11.69
CA PHE A 146 -11.94 -4.54 11.94
C PHE A 146 -11.91 -3.84 10.60
N GLY A 147 -13.01 -3.21 10.18
CA GLY A 147 -13.12 -2.56 8.88
C GLY A 147 -11.92 -1.66 8.52
N ASP A 148 -11.93 -0.40 8.96
CA ASP A 148 -11.08 0.66 8.43
C ASP A 148 -9.64 0.67 9.00
N ALA A 149 -8.88 -0.43 8.87
CA ALA A 149 -7.54 -0.58 9.47
C ALA A 149 -6.52 0.53 9.07
N PRO A 150 -5.65 1.04 9.96
CA PRO A 150 -4.69 2.10 9.63
C PRO A 150 -3.69 1.69 8.53
N ARG A 151 -3.01 2.67 7.92
CA ARG A 151 -1.91 2.41 6.97
C ARG A 151 -0.91 1.40 7.54
N LEU A 152 -0.42 0.48 6.70
CA LEU A 152 0.53 -0.56 7.10
C LEU A 152 1.73 0.01 7.87
N ASN A 153 2.24 1.18 7.46
CA ASN A 153 3.36 1.84 8.15
C ASN A 153 3.04 2.29 9.59
N LYS A 154 1.79 2.68 9.88
CA LYS A 154 1.34 3.01 11.24
C LYS A 154 1.15 1.76 12.09
N LEU A 155 0.64 0.68 11.49
CA LEU A 155 0.56 -0.64 12.13
C LEU A 155 1.96 -1.19 12.46
N MET A 156 2.93 -1.03 11.55
CA MET A 156 4.32 -1.42 11.79
C MET A 156 5.00 -0.58 12.89
N GLY A 157 4.55 0.64 13.14
CA GLY A 157 5.03 1.48 14.24
C GLY A 157 4.44 1.14 15.62
N ALA A 158 3.46 0.23 15.68
CA ALA A 158 2.75 -0.16 16.89
C ALA A 158 2.65 -1.70 16.99
N PRO A 159 3.78 -2.41 17.15
CA PRO A 159 3.84 -3.85 16.97
C PRO A 159 3.20 -4.67 18.09
N SER A 160 2.96 -4.08 19.26
CA SER A 160 2.37 -4.80 20.39
C SER A 160 0.85 -4.90 20.27
N LEU A 161 0.27 -5.97 20.82
CA LEU A 161 -1.19 -6.17 20.90
C LEU A 161 -1.91 -4.93 21.46
N ALA A 162 -1.42 -4.36 22.56
CA ALA A 162 -2.02 -3.18 23.19
C ALA A 162 -1.91 -1.92 22.31
N SER A 163 -0.72 -1.66 21.75
CA SER A 163 -0.53 -0.48 20.88
C SER A 163 -1.36 -0.57 19.59
N MET A 164 -1.53 -1.78 19.05
CA MET A 164 -2.32 -2.01 17.85
C MET A 164 -3.82 -1.98 18.12
N ALA A 165 -4.28 -2.54 19.24
CA ALA A 165 -5.67 -2.45 19.68
C ALA A 165 -6.08 -0.99 19.92
N SER A 166 -5.22 -0.18 20.56
CA SER A 166 -5.46 1.26 20.75
C SER A 166 -5.60 2.04 19.43
N LEU A 167 -4.81 1.68 18.41
CA LEU A 167 -4.97 2.25 17.06
C LEU A 167 -6.29 1.85 16.37
N LEU A 168 -6.82 0.67 16.69
CA LEU A 168 -8.06 0.14 16.13
C LEU A 168 -9.31 0.63 16.87
N GLU A 169 -9.21 0.92 18.17
CA GLU A 169 -10.31 1.47 19.00
C GLU A 169 -10.76 2.87 18.56
N GLY A 170 -9.89 3.63 17.87
CA GLY A 170 -10.22 4.95 17.33
C GLY A 170 -10.92 4.95 15.96
N LEU A 171 -11.25 3.78 15.40
CA LEU A 171 -11.89 3.65 14.09
C LEU A 171 -13.41 3.59 14.26
N GLU A 172 -14.07 4.76 14.22
CA GLU A 172 -15.51 4.83 14.12
C GLU A 172 -16.01 4.31 12.76
N ALA A 173 -17.22 3.74 12.73
CA ALA A 173 -17.86 3.38 11.48
C ALA A 173 -18.03 4.63 10.61
N VAL A 174 -17.62 4.54 9.34
CA VAL A 174 -17.71 5.68 8.41
C VAL A 174 -19.18 6.05 8.19
N ASP A 175 -19.55 7.26 8.59
CA ASP A 175 -20.84 7.86 8.27
C ASP A 175 -20.82 8.34 6.81
N TRP A 176 -21.35 7.51 5.91
CA TRP A 176 -21.37 7.80 4.48
C TRP A 176 -22.24 9.01 4.13
N ASP A 177 -23.28 9.30 4.90
CA ASP A 177 -24.13 10.46 4.66
C ASP A 177 -23.37 11.75 5.00
N LYS A 178 -22.67 11.76 6.12
CA LYS A 178 -21.76 12.87 6.48
C LYS A 178 -20.61 13.00 5.48
N GLU A 179 -20.05 11.89 5.00
CA GLU A 179 -18.97 11.94 4.02
C GLU A 179 -19.42 12.48 2.66
N MET A 180 -20.62 12.14 2.21
CA MET A 180 -21.17 12.61 0.93
C MET A 180 -21.89 13.96 1.03
N ALA A 181 -22.13 14.48 2.24
CA ALA A 181 -22.75 15.78 2.44
C ALA A 181 -21.96 16.87 1.71
N LEU A 182 -22.69 17.68 0.95
CA LEU A 182 -22.13 18.85 0.31
C LEU A 182 -21.90 19.91 1.39
N ASP A 183 -20.67 20.40 1.46
CA ASP A 183 -20.21 21.44 2.37
C ASP A 183 -19.90 22.76 1.64
N LEU A 184 -20.51 22.96 0.47
CA LEU A 184 -20.44 24.18 -0.34
C LEU A 184 -21.77 24.94 -0.28
N ASP A 185 -21.68 26.22 0.12
CA ASP A 185 -22.83 27.11 0.21
C ASP A 185 -22.92 28.06 -0.99
N GLY A 186 -24.15 28.31 -1.44
CA GLY A 186 -24.46 29.30 -2.47
C GLY A 186 -23.98 28.93 -3.88
N PRO A 187 -24.13 29.84 -4.85
CA PRO A 187 -23.60 29.64 -6.19
C PRO A 187 -22.07 29.75 -6.20
N ALA A 188 -21.43 28.96 -7.06
CA ALA A 188 -20.01 29.10 -7.35
C ALA A 188 -19.70 30.47 -7.97
N ALA A 189 -18.46 30.93 -7.79
CA ALA A 189 -17.95 32.10 -8.48
C ALA A 189 -18.07 31.93 -10.01
N PRO A 190 -18.29 33.03 -10.76
CA PRO A 190 -18.40 32.97 -12.21
C PRO A 190 -17.20 32.29 -12.84
N ARG A 191 -17.44 31.48 -13.87
CA ARG A 191 -16.39 30.74 -14.58
C ARG A 191 -15.28 31.68 -15.02
N ARG A 192 -14.03 31.34 -14.69
CA ARG A 192 -12.86 32.00 -15.27
C ARG A 192 -12.67 31.54 -16.70
N ILE A 193 -12.50 32.53 -17.58
CA ILE A 193 -12.19 32.32 -18.98
C ILE A 193 -10.72 32.71 -19.17
N PRO A 194 -9.91 31.86 -19.84
CA PRO A 194 -8.53 32.20 -20.13
C PRO A 194 -8.40 33.57 -20.80
N GLY A 195 -7.53 34.42 -20.26
CA GLY A 195 -7.26 35.74 -20.81
C GLY A 195 -6.44 35.69 -22.11
N SER A 196 -6.22 36.85 -22.73
CA SER A 196 -5.46 36.99 -23.99
C SER A 196 -4.01 36.51 -23.90
N GLN A 197 -3.44 36.44 -22.70
CA GLN A 197 -2.08 35.94 -22.44
C GLN A 197 -1.99 34.41 -22.47
N GLY A 198 -3.13 33.70 -22.47
CA GLY A 198 -3.21 32.25 -22.36
C GLY A 198 -3.61 31.77 -20.97
N ARG A 199 -3.95 30.48 -20.89
CA ARG A 199 -4.51 29.78 -19.73
C ARG A 199 -3.49 29.64 -18.60
N SER A 200 -3.91 29.99 -17.39
CA SER A 200 -3.19 29.73 -16.13
C SER A 200 -3.70 28.45 -15.48
N VAL A 201 -2.79 27.53 -15.14
CA VAL A 201 -3.13 26.19 -14.66
C VAL A 201 -2.55 25.92 -13.27
N LEU A 202 -3.35 25.38 -12.36
CA LEU A 202 -2.91 24.85 -11.06
C LEU A 202 -2.96 23.32 -11.08
N VAL A 203 -1.79 22.66 -11.13
CA VAL A 203 -1.72 21.19 -11.24
C VAL A 203 -1.42 20.59 -9.87
N THR A 204 -2.14 19.52 -9.52
CA THR A 204 -1.80 18.66 -8.36
C THR A 204 -1.44 17.26 -8.82
N GLY A 205 -0.58 16.57 -8.06
CA GLY A 205 -0.06 15.27 -8.47
C GLY A 205 0.93 15.34 -9.63
N ALA A 206 1.52 16.52 -9.84
CA ALA A 206 2.48 16.81 -10.90
C ALA A 206 3.71 15.88 -10.87
N THR A 207 4.13 15.41 -9.68
CA THR A 207 5.25 14.48 -9.54
C THR A 207 4.87 13.02 -9.82
N GLY A 208 3.58 12.71 -9.93
CA GLY A 208 3.11 11.36 -10.26
C GLY A 208 3.31 11.03 -11.74
N HIS A 209 3.30 9.75 -12.07
CA HIS A 209 3.66 9.27 -13.41
C HIS A 209 2.85 9.91 -14.56
N LEU A 210 1.53 10.03 -14.38
CA LEU A 210 0.65 10.68 -15.35
C LEU A 210 0.72 12.22 -15.27
N GLY A 211 0.84 12.76 -14.05
CA GLY A 211 0.94 14.20 -13.82
C GLY A 211 2.18 14.83 -14.47
N GLN A 212 3.33 14.15 -14.44
CA GLN A 212 4.55 14.65 -15.09
C GLN A 212 4.33 14.84 -16.59
N ARG A 213 3.72 13.87 -17.27
CA ARG A 213 3.42 13.95 -18.72
C ARG A 213 2.43 15.07 -19.04
N ILE A 214 1.39 15.21 -18.23
CA ILE A 214 0.41 16.29 -18.38
C ILE A 214 1.09 17.67 -18.22
N VAL A 215 1.93 17.84 -17.19
CA VAL A 215 2.66 19.11 -16.97
C VAL A 215 3.60 19.43 -18.14
N THR A 216 4.36 18.44 -18.63
CA THR A 216 5.26 18.64 -19.77
C THR A 216 4.49 19.07 -21.02
N GLN A 217 3.41 18.38 -21.38
CA GLN A 217 2.61 18.73 -22.55
C GLN A 217 1.94 20.10 -22.41
N LEU A 218 1.40 20.43 -21.23
CA LEU A 218 0.83 21.75 -20.97
C LEU A 218 1.89 22.86 -21.06
N ALA A 219 3.13 22.61 -20.62
CA ALA A 219 4.20 23.60 -20.71
C ALA A 219 4.59 23.90 -22.17
N GLU A 220 4.54 22.89 -23.04
CA GLU A 220 4.81 23.04 -24.48
C GLU A 220 3.65 23.70 -25.25
N ASP A 221 2.41 23.61 -24.73
CA ASP A 221 1.23 24.14 -25.40
C ASP A 221 1.20 25.69 -25.41
N LYS A 222 1.00 26.28 -26.60
CA LYS A 222 1.02 27.74 -26.79
C LYS A 222 -0.16 28.47 -26.15
N SER A 223 -1.27 27.78 -25.91
CA SER A 223 -2.44 28.35 -25.24
C SER A 223 -2.27 28.43 -23.73
N VAL A 224 -1.24 27.80 -23.16
CA VAL A 224 -0.91 27.84 -21.74
C VAL A 224 0.17 28.88 -21.49
N SER A 225 -0.10 29.79 -20.56
CA SER A 225 0.80 30.89 -20.19
C SER A 225 1.62 30.58 -18.94
N ARG A 226 1.00 29.87 -17.98
CA ARG A 226 1.56 29.63 -16.65
C ARG A 226 1.05 28.33 -16.05
N ILE A 227 1.93 27.62 -15.36
CA ILE A 227 1.63 26.41 -14.61
C ILE A 227 2.17 26.55 -13.18
N ILE A 228 1.30 26.36 -12.18
CA ILE A 228 1.68 26.20 -10.78
C ILE A 228 1.52 24.73 -10.42
N ALA A 229 2.61 24.04 -10.14
CA ALA A 229 2.60 22.65 -9.68
C ALA A 229 2.63 22.61 -8.15
N LEU A 230 1.53 22.14 -7.54
CA LEU A 230 1.48 21.87 -6.10
C LEU A 230 2.14 20.54 -5.80
N VAL A 231 3.19 20.58 -4.99
CA VAL A 231 4.04 19.42 -4.69
C VAL A 231 4.18 19.23 -3.19
N ARG A 232 3.89 18.00 -2.73
CA ARG A 232 4.12 17.61 -1.34
C ARG A 232 5.63 17.54 -1.05
N PRO A 233 6.12 18.06 0.08
CA PRO A 233 7.48 17.81 0.56
C PRO A 233 7.77 16.30 0.63
N ALA A 234 8.99 15.90 0.29
CA ALA A 234 9.47 14.54 0.48
C ALA A 234 10.97 14.57 0.73
N ASP A 235 11.49 13.61 1.49
CA ASP A 235 12.92 13.52 1.78
C ASP A 235 13.73 13.40 0.48
N GLY A 236 14.80 14.20 0.39
CA GLY A 236 15.65 14.28 -0.80
C GLY A 236 15.02 14.99 -2.01
N ARG A 237 13.78 15.47 -1.92
CA ARG A 237 13.12 16.22 -3.01
C ARG A 237 13.47 17.71 -2.94
N VAL A 238 14.26 18.17 -3.91
CA VAL A 238 14.53 19.59 -4.13
C VAL A 238 13.53 20.14 -5.14
N LEU A 239 12.61 21.01 -4.69
CA LEU A 239 11.54 21.57 -5.54
C LEU A 239 12.08 22.34 -6.75
N ALA A 240 13.19 23.06 -6.59
CA ALA A 240 13.83 23.83 -7.67
C ALA A 240 14.35 22.96 -8.82
N ASN A 241 14.59 21.66 -8.58
CA ASN A 241 15.06 20.72 -9.60
C ASN A 241 13.90 20.00 -10.30
N LEU A 242 12.67 20.19 -9.84
CA LEU A 242 11.51 19.63 -10.51
C LEU A 242 11.19 20.49 -11.73
N PHE A 243 10.98 19.84 -12.88
CA PHE A 243 10.60 20.50 -14.13
C PHE A 243 11.64 21.50 -14.67
N THR A 244 12.93 21.31 -14.37
CA THR A 244 14.02 22.11 -14.95
C THR A 244 13.94 22.14 -16.47
N GLY A 245 13.99 23.35 -17.05
CA GLY A 245 13.86 23.57 -18.50
C GLY A 245 12.42 23.80 -18.98
N LEU A 246 11.42 23.79 -18.10
CA LEU A 246 10.04 24.17 -18.42
C LEU A 246 9.73 25.58 -17.90
N ASP A 247 9.99 26.61 -18.71
CA ASP A 247 9.92 28.03 -18.31
C ASP A 247 8.54 28.49 -17.78
N LYS A 248 7.47 27.80 -18.18
CA LYS A 248 6.10 28.12 -17.74
C LYS A 248 5.75 27.51 -16.38
N VAL A 249 6.59 26.64 -15.83
CA VAL A 249 6.28 25.84 -14.64
C VAL A 249 6.96 26.42 -13.41
N SER A 250 6.15 26.71 -12.39
CA SER A 250 6.60 27.05 -11.04
C SER A 250 6.13 25.97 -10.06
N THR A 251 6.92 25.69 -9.03
CA THR A 251 6.54 24.71 -8.00
C THR A 251 6.22 25.40 -6.68
N VAL A 252 5.14 24.96 -6.04
CA VAL A 252 4.78 25.44 -4.70
C VAL A 252 4.62 24.25 -3.77
N SER A 253 5.27 24.35 -2.61
CA SER A 253 5.16 23.34 -1.57
C SER A 253 3.77 23.40 -0.94
N ALA A 254 3.04 22.29 -0.96
CA ALA A 254 1.73 22.21 -0.33
C ALA A 254 1.38 20.79 0.08
N ASP A 255 0.72 20.63 1.23
CA ASP A 255 -0.04 19.42 1.54
C ASP A 255 -1.54 19.69 1.35
N LEU A 256 -2.11 19.04 0.34
CA LEU A 256 -3.46 19.33 -0.14
C LEU A 256 -4.54 18.96 0.88
N SER A 257 -4.31 17.96 1.73
CA SER A 257 -5.25 17.57 2.79
C SER A 257 -5.39 18.60 3.90
N SER A 258 -4.48 19.59 3.98
CA SER A 258 -4.47 20.62 5.01
C SER A 258 -4.21 22.01 4.43
N ILE A 259 -4.49 22.22 3.13
CA ILE A 259 -4.25 23.50 2.48
C ILE A 259 -5.28 24.52 2.97
N THR A 260 -4.91 25.29 3.99
CA THR A 260 -5.76 26.32 4.59
C THR A 260 -5.44 27.72 4.05
N ASN A 261 -4.21 27.92 3.58
CA ASN A 261 -3.71 29.18 3.08
C ASN A 261 -3.24 29.03 1.63
N TYR A 262 -4.15 29.25 0.68
CA TYR A 262 -3.78 29.46 -0.71
C TYR A 262 -3.05 30.81 -0.82
N SER A 263 -1.90 30.86 -1.50
CA SER A 263 -1.26 32.15 -1.79
C SER A 263 -2.12 32.93 -2.81
N SER A 264 -2.02 34.26 -2.82
CA SER A 264 -2.74 35.11 -3.79
C SER A 264 -2.52 34.67 -5.24
N GLU A 265 -1.31 34.23 -5.55
CA GLU A 265 -0.93 33.71 -6.86
C GLU A 265 -1.69 32.45 -7.28
N MET A 266 -2.19 31.65 -6.32
CA MET A 266 -3.01 30.47 -6.63
C MET A 266 -4.41 30.86 -7.07
N PHE A 267 -4.99 31.95 -6.56
CA PHE A 267 -6.38 32.35 -6.86
C PHE A 267 -6.58 32.84 -8.30
N ASP A 268 -5.51 33.10 -9.03
CA ASP A 268 -5.53 33.58 -10.41
C ASP A 268 -5.22 32.45 -11.41
N VAL A 269 -6.09 31.43 -11.43
CA VAL A 269 -5.98 30.27 -12.32
C VAL A 269 -7.31 29.94 -12.96
N ASP A 270 -7.27 29.47 -14.20
CA ASP A 270 -8.46 29.17 -15.00
C ASP A 270 -8.88 27.72 -14.85
N THR A 271 -7.91 26.82 -14.62
CA THR A 271 -8.14 25.38 -14.63
C THR A 271 -7.26 24.67 -13.61
N VAL A 272 -7.84 23.64 -12.97
CA VAL A 272 -7.21 22.86 -11.91
C VAL A 272 -7.26 21.36 -12.25
N PRO A 273 -6.27 20.81 -12.97
CA PRO A 273 -6.12 19.37 -13.14
C PRO A 273 -5.57 18.70 -11.87
N HIS A 274 -6.34 17.74 -11.36
CA HIS A 274 -6.02 16.92 -10.21
C HIS A 274 -5.66 15.50 -10.62
N CYS A 275 -4.35 15.21 -10.58
CA CYS A 275 -3.77 13.90 -10.89
C CYS A 275 -3.32 13.14 -9.64
N ALA A 276 -3.33 13.78 -8.47
CA ALA A 276 -2.88 13.16 -7.23
C ALA A 276 -3.89 12.08 -6.80
N SER A 277 -3.38 10.90 -6.46
CA SER A 277 -4.19 9.82 -5.90
C SER A 277 -3.30 8.93 -5.05
N ASN A 278 -3.82 8.48 -3.91
CA ASN A 278 -3.26 7.33 -3.22
C ASN A 278 -3.87 6.09 -3.85
N ARG A 279 -3.03 5.30 -4.54
CA ARG A 279 -3.42 4.10 -5.29
C ARG A 279 -3.11 2.81 -4.53
N THR A 280 -2.78 2.92 -3.25
CA THR A 280 -2.49 1.77 -2.41
C THR A 280 -3.80 1.04 -2.13
N PHE A 281 -4.01 -0.11 -2.78
CA PHE A 281 -5.20 -0.95 -2.60
C PHE A 281 -5.28 -1.61 -1.21
N TRP A 282 -4.20 -1.51 -0.43
CA TRP A 282 -4.08 -2.04 0.92
C TRP A 282 -4.53 -1.04 1.99
N ASP A 283 -4.61 0.25 1.65
CA ASP A 283 -4.99 1.28 2.60
C ASP A 283 -6.51 1.23 2.84
N SER A 284 -6.92 1.40 4.09
CA SER A 284 -8.33 1.62 4.44
C SER A 284 -8.90 2.90 3.84
N TYR A 285 -10.22 3.06 3.91
CA TYR A 285 -10.85 4.30 3.50
C TYR A 285 -10.28 5.46 4.32
N THR A 286 -10.22 5.37 5.65
CA THR A 286 -9.61 6.39 6.51
C THR A 286 -8.17 6.74 6.13
N ALA A 287 -7.37 5.76 5.71
CA ALA A 287 -6.00 5.99 5.24
C ALA A 287 -5.91 6.68 3.86
N ALA A 288 -6.85 6.37 2.97
CA ALA A 288 -6.93 6.92 1.61
C ALA A 288 -7.66 8.27 1.56
N LYS A 289 -8.58 8.52 2.49
CA LYS A 289 -9.49 9.67 2.56
C LYS A 289 -8.77 11.02 2.46
N PRO A 290 -7.68 11.30 3.19
CA PRO A 290 -6.98 12.59 3.08
C PRO A 290 -6.55 12.93 1.63
N VAL A 291 -6.12 11.92 0.88
CA VAL A 291 -5.59 12.11 -0.48
C VAL A 291 -6.70 12.03 -1.54
N ASN A 292 -7.65 11.11 -1.40
CA ASN A 292 -8.63 10.81 -2.46
C ASN A 292 -9.99 11.49 -2.25
N VAL A 293 -10.31 11.96 -1.03
CA VAL A 293 -11.60 12.57 -0.68
C VAL A 293 -11.40 13.99 -0.19
N ASP A 294 -10.62 14.20 0.87
CA ASP A 294 -10.46 15.52 1.49
C ASP A 294 -9.80 16.50 0.51
N THR A 295 -8.83 16.03 -0.27
CA THR A 295 -8.23 16.82 -1.34
C THR A 295 -9.25 17.19 -2.43
N VAL A 296 -10.15 16.28 -2.80
CA VAL A 296 -11.21 16.57 -3.79
C VAL A 296 -12.16 17.63 -3.25
N LYS A 297 -12.57 17.53 -1.98
CA LYS A 297 -13.39 18.55 -1.32
C LYS A 297 -12.67 19.89 -1.27
N ALA A 298 -11.41 19.92 -0.84
CA ALA A 298 -10.61 21.14 -0.78
C ALA A 298 -10.47 21.82 -2.15
N LEU A 299 -10.22 21.05 -3.21
CA LEU A 299 -10.16 21.58 -4.57
C LEU A 299 -11.53 22.05 -5.08
N ALA A 300 -12.62 21.38 -4.71
CA ALA A 300 -13.97 21.85 -5.02
C ALA A 300 -14.27 23.19 -4.32
N HIS A 301 -13.91 23.35 -3.05
CA HIS A 301 -13.98 24.64 -2.33
C HIS A 301 -13.17 25.73 -3.00
N PHE A 302 -11.95 25.40 -3.42
CA PHE A 302 -11.07 26.34 -4.11
C PHE A 302 -11.66 26.78 -5.45
N CYS A 303 -12.12 25.85 -6.28
CA CYS A 303 -12.75 26.13 -7.58
C CYS A 303 -14.09 26.85 -7.41
N HIS A 304 -14.86 26.52 -6.37
CA HIS A 304 -16.10 27.22 -6.02
C HIS A 304 -15.86 28.70 -5.73
N ARG A 305 -14.75 29.05 -5.08
CA ARG A 305 -14.38 30.44 -4.77
C ARG A 305 -13.71 31.18 -5.92
N THR A 306 -12.92 30.49 -6.74
CA THR A 306 -12.11 31.11 -7.81
C THR A 306 -12.81 31.17 -9.16
N GLY A 307 -13.80 30.29 -9.39
CA GLY A 307 -14.42 30.10 -10.70
C GLY A 307 -13.59 29.24 -11.65
N ALA A 308 -12.47 28.68 -11.20
CA ALA A 308 -11.62 27.81 -12.00
C ALA A 308 -12.32 26.48 -12.32
N ALA A 309 -12.12 25.96 -13.53
CA ALA A 309 -12.63 24.65 -13.92
C ALA A 309 -11.84 23.52 -13.26
N LEU A 310 -12.53 22.58 -12.61
CA LEU A 310 -11.92 21.46 -11.89
C LEU A 310 -11.88 20.22 -12.80
N HIS A 311 -10.69 19.71 -13.09
CA HIS A 311 -10.52 18.44 -13.80
C HIS A 311 -9.99 17.38 -12.84
N ILE A 312 -10.70 16.27 -12.67
CA ILE A 312 -10.29 15.22 -11.76
C ILE A 312 -10.09 13.91 -12.51
N LEU A 313 -8.91 13.32 -12.36
CA LEU A 313 -8.63 11.96 -12.82
C LEU A 313 -9.02 10.98 -11.73
N SER A 314 -10.22 10.40 -11.84
CA SER A 314 -10.80 9.53 -10.80
C SER A 314 -11.45 8.29 -11.38
N SER A 315 -11.43 7.22 -10.59
CA SER A 315 -12.29 6.05 -10.74
C SER A 315 -13.09 5.78 -9.45
N GLY A 316 -13.08 6.72 -8.50
CA GLY A 316 -13.69 6.57 -7.19
C GLY A 316 -15.12 7.10 -7.19
N ALA A 317 -16.08 6.21 -6.94
CA ALA A 317 -17.51 6.55 -6.92
C ALA A 317 -17.86 7.67 -5.93
N MET A 318 -17.15 7.77 -4.80
CA MET A 318 -17.40 8.79 -3.78
C MET A 318 -17.07 10.20 -4.29
N ALA A 319 -15.86 10.40 -4.79
CA ALA A 319 -15.42 11.69 -5.34
C ALA A 319 -16.35 12.14 -6.48
N GLU A 320 -16.73 11.23 -7.37
CA GLU A 320 -17.65 11.55 -8.47
C GLU A 320 -19.05 11.95 -7.98
N ARG A 321 -19.62 11.26 -6.98
CA ARG A 321 -20.94 11.60 -6.41
C ARG A 321 -20.94 12.95 -5.69
N TYR A 322 -19.90 13.22 -4.91
CA TYR A 322 -19.71 14.52 -4.26
C TYR A 322 -19.64 15.64 -5.30
N LEU A 323 -18.80 15.48 -6.33
CA LEU A 323 -18.64 16.47 -7.40
C LEU A 323 -19.90 16.64 -8.25
N ALA A 324 -20.65 15.56 -8.50
CA ALA A 324 -21.94 15.62 -9.18
C ALA A 324 -22.94 16.47 -8.39
N SER A 325 -22.96 16.32 -7.07
CA SER A 325 -23.79 17.13 -6.18
C SER A 325 -23.32 18.58 -6.16
N ALA A 326 -22.01 18.82 -6.04
CA ALA A 326 -21.42 20.16 -6.10
C ALA A 326 -21.77 20.88 -7.40
N ALA A 327 -21.52 20.27 -8.57
CA ALA A 327 -21.82 20.84 -9.88
C ALA A 327 -23.31 21.16 -10.05
N ARG A 328 -24.20 20.24 -9.63
CA ARG A 328 -25.64 20.40 -9.74
C ARG A 328 -26.19 21.53 -8.86
N ILE A 329 -25.72 21.62 -7.62
CA ILE A 329 -26.27 22.53 -6.61
C ILE A 329 -25.64 23.93 -6.73
N THR A 330 -24.33 24.00 -6.90
CA THR A 330 -23.57 25.27 -6.88
C THR A 330 -23.29 25.83 -8.27
N GLY A 331 -23.33 25.00 -9.32
CA GLY A 331 -22.87 25.36 -10.66
C GLY A 331 -21.36 25.19 -10.87
N LEU A 332 -20.66 24.53 -9.94
CA LEU A 332 -19.23 24.22 -10.08
C LEU A 332 -18.91 23.50 -11.40
N HIS A 333 -17.95 24.02 -12.15
CA HIS A 333 -17.50 23.43 -13.40
C HIS A 333 -16.54 22.27 -13.12
N VAL A 334 -17.00 21.05 -13.40
CA VAL A 334 -16.23 19.83 -13.14
C VAL A 334 -16.20 18.92 -14.36
N THR A 335 -14.99 18.52 -14.74
CA THR A 335 -14.74 17.45 -15.71
C THR A 335 -14.06 16.26 -15.02
N VAL A 336 -14.72 15.10 -15.03
CA VAL A 336 -14.15 13.84 -14.52
C VAL A 336 -13.57 13.04 -15.68
N HIS A 337 -12.27 12.80 -15.62
CA HIS A 337 -11.55 11.90 -16.53
C HIS A 337 -11.55 10.50 -15.91
N ARG A 338 -12.40 9.63 -16.43
CA ARG A 338 -12.65 8.30 -15.88
C ARG A 338 -11.91 7.22 -16.69
N PRO A 339 -10.93 6.52 -16.10
CA PRO A 339 -10.41 5.30 -16.71
C PRO A 339 -11.49 4.22 -16.72
N THR A 340 -11.70 3.55 -17.85
CA THR A 340 -12.74 2.52 -17.99
C THR A 340 -12.18 1.22 -18.55
N GLN A 341 -12.97 0.15 -18.46
CA GLN A 341 -12.65 -1.12 -19.11
C GLN A 341 -12.46 -0.95 -20.62
N VAL A 342 -11.78 -1.93 -21.23
CA VAL A 342 -11.67 -2.02 -22.69
C VAL A 342 -13.07 -2.06 -23.30
N VAL A 343 -13.31 -1.23 -24.30
CA VAL A 343 -14.55 -1.27 -25.09
C VAL A 343 -14.42 -2.45 -26.05
N ALA A 344 -15.18 -3.51 -25.81
CA ALA A 344 -15.09 -4.72 -26.61
C ALA A 344 -15.68 -4.50 -28.01
N ASP A 345 -14.85 -4.28 -29.03
CA ASP A 345 -15.22 -4.44 -30.45
C ASP A 345 -14.85 -5.83 -31.01
N GLY A 346 -14.58 -6.78 -30.11
CA GLY A 346 -14.24 -8.16 -30.38
C GLY A 346 -13.79 -8.76 -29.06
N GLY A 347 -14.40 -9.85 -28.63
CA GLY A 347 -14.22 -10.40 -27.28
C GLY A 347 -12.76 -10.49 -26.84
N VAL A 348 -12.51 -10.31 -25.54
CA VAL A 348 -11.23 -10.64 -24.90
C VAL A 348 -10.75 -11.95 -25.49
N ALA A 349 -9.56 -12.00 -26.10
CA ALA A 349 -9.03 -13.23 -26.70
C ALA A 349 -9.04 -14.34 -25.63
N VAL A 350 -10.00 -15.24 -25.72
CA VAL A 350 -10.16 -16.40 -24.84
C VAL A 350 -9.27 -17.50 -25.42
N GLY A 351 -7.96 -17.34 -25.31
CA GLY A 351 -7.00 -18.35 -25.77
C GLY A 351 -5.72 -18.27 -24.96
N ASP A 352 -5.04 -19.39 -24.72
CA ASP A 352 -3.85 -19.49 -23.86
C ASP A 352 -2.58 -18.87 -24.45
N GLU A 353 -2.66 -18.33 -25.66
CA GLU A 353 -1.54 -17.64 -26.31
C GLU A 353 -1.34 -16.23 -25.75
N VAL A 354 -0.08 -15.82 -25.63
CA VAL A 354 0.31 -14.49 -25.16
C VAL A 354 0.06 -13.49 -26.29
N THR A 355 -0.77 -12.48 -26.03
CA THR A 355 -1.05 -11.41 -27.00
C THR A 355 0.16 -10.48 -27.18
N GLU A 356 0.20 -9.72 -28.27
CA GLU A 356 1.27 -8.75 -28.52
C GLU A 356 1.40 -7.70 -27.41
N THR A 357 0.28 -7.26 -26.83
CA THR A 357 0.30 -6.30 -25.71
C THR A 357 0.85 -6.94 -24.43
N GLU A 358 0.44 -8.17 -24.12
CA GLU A 358 0.97 -8.93 -22.98
C GLU A 358 2.49 -9.15 -23.12
N ALA A 359 2.96 -9.54 -24.31
CA ALA A 359 4.38 -9.72 -24.59
C ALA A 359 5.16 -8.40 -24.53
N THR A 360 4.60 -7.31 -25.04
CA THR A 360 5.23 -5.98 -24.97
C THR A 360 5.35 -5.49 -23.54
N MET A 361 4.32 -5.68 -22.72
CA MET A 361 4.38 -5.36 -21.30
C MET A 361 5.41 -6.24 -20.59
N GLY A 362 5.37 -7.56 -20.79
CA GLY A 362 6.34 -8.50 -20.21
C GLY A 362 7.78 -8.12 -20.54
N ARG A 363 8.10 -7.81 -21.80
CA ARG A 363 9.43 -7.32 -22.21
C ARG A 363 9.85 -6.08 -21.45
N ALA A 364 8.99 -5.08 -21.36
CA ALA A 364 9.33 -3.83 -20.69
C ALA A 364 9.59 -4.02 -19.18
N LEU A 365 8.84 -4.90 -18.53
CA LEU A 365 9.08 -5.25 -17.13
C LEU A 365 10.46 -5.91 -16.95
N LEU A 366 10.83 -6.86 -17.82
CA LEU A 366 12.15 -7.49 -17.78
C LEU A 366 13.29 -6.50 -18.10
N LEU A 367 13.11 -5.63 -19.10
CA LEU A 367 14.09 -4.58 -19.44
C LEU A 367 14.27 -3.56 -18.31
N GLY A 368 13.22 -3.27 -17.54
CA GLY A 368 13.30 -2.40 -16.37
C GLY A 368 13.95 -3.05 -15.14
N SER A 369 14.04 -4.38 -15.09
CA SER A 369 14.48 -5.12 -13.90
C SER A 369 15.90 -4.75 -13.44
N PRO A 370 16.92 -4.65 -14.31
CA PRO A 370 18.26 -4.22 -13.91
C PRO A 370 18.32 -2.80 -13.31
N LEU A 371 17.48 -1.89 -13.80
CA LEU A 371 17.39 -0.52 -13.28
C LEU A 371 16.73 -0.45 -11.89
N LEU A 372 15.84 -1.40 -11.61
CA LEU A 372 15.12 -1.49 -10.33
C LEU A 372 15.83 -2.39 -9.32
N GLY A 373 16.78 -3.21 -9.76
CA GLY A 373 17.49 -4.17 -8.92
C GLY A 373 16.63 -5.33 -8.42
N ILE A 374 15.47 -5.58 -9.04
CA ILE A 374 14.52 -6.65 -8.71
C ILE A 374 13.96 -7.24 -10.01
N GLN A 375 13.48 -8.48 -9.97
CA GLN A 375 12.75 -9.10 -11.08
C GLN A 375 11.27 -9.37 -10.71
N PRO A 376 10.33 -9.27 -11.66
CA PRO A 376 8.91 -9.46 -11.38
C PRO A 376 8.51 -10.95 -11.33
N ASP A 377 7.60 -11.29 -10.42
CA ASP A 377 6.96 -12.60 -10.35
C ASP A 377 5.43 -12.46 -10.29
N PHE A 378 4.75 -12.95 -11.32
CA PHE A 378 3.29 -12.94 -11.44
C PHE A 378 2.62 -14.29 -11.14
N THR A 379 3.38 -15.33 -10.78
CA THR A 379 2.87 -16.70 -10.64
C THR A 379 1.78 -16.84 -9.55
N HIS A 380 1.84 -16.01 -8.51
CA HIS A 380 0.88 -16.00 -7.40
C HIS A 380 -0.24 -14.95 -7.56
N ILE A 381 -0.37 -14.37 -8.75
CA ILE A 381 -1.35 -13.33 -9.07
C ILE A 381 -2.24 -13.83 -10.21
N ASP A 382 -3.53 -13.97 -9.94
CA ASP A 382 -4.54 -14.37 -10.92
C ASP A 382 -5.39 -13.17 -11.36
N GLY A 383 -6.00 -13.25 -12.53
CA GLY A 383 -6.89 -12.24 -13.08
C GLY A 383 -6.29 -11.39 -14.22
N TRP A 384 -6.74 -10.14 -14.31
CA TRP A 384 -6.48 -9.28 -15.47
C TRP A 384 -6.41 -7.80 -15.14
N MET A 385 -5.80 -7.06 -16.07
CA MET A 385 -5.61 -5.61 -16.04
C MET A 385 -5.97 -5.05 -17.41
N ASP A 386 -6.91 -4.13 -17.49
CA ASP A 386 -7.12 -3.33 -18.69
C ASP A 386 -6.12 -2.17 -18.66
N VAL A 387 -5.43 -1.97 -19.77
CA VAL A 387 -4.31 -1.03 -19.86
C VAL A 387 -4.48 -0.07 -21.04
N ALA A 388 -4.03 1.16 -20.85
CA ALA A 388 -3.89 2.17 -21.90
C ALA A 388 -2.45 2.71 -21.88
N LEU A 389 -1.98 3.23 -23.01
CA LEU A 389 -0.67 3.88 -23.06
C LEU A 389 -0.70 5.19 -22.26
N LEU A 390 0.32 5.38 -21.41
CA LEU A 390 0.42 6.56 -20.56
C LEU A 390 0.44 7.85 -21.37
N THR A 391 1.23 7.87 -22.44
CA THR A 391 1.41 9.03 -23.32
C THR A 391 0.10 9.42 -23.99
N GLU A 392 -0.62 8.44 -24.56
CA GLU A 392 -1.92 8.67 -25.21
C GLU A 392 -2.98 9.14 -24.20
N THR A 393 -3.00 8.53 -23.01
CA THR A 393 -3.91 8.94 -21.94
C THR A 393 -3.64 10.39 -21.51
N ALA A 394 -2.36 10.77 -21.33
CA ALA A 394 -1.98 12.14 -21.00
C ALA A 394 -2.41 13.12 -22.10
N THR A 395 -2.17 12.78 -23.37
CA THR A 395 -2.56 13.59 -24.53
C THR A 395 -4.08 13.78 -24.60
N ALA A 396 -4.86 12.72 -24.38
CA ALA A 396 -6.32 12.80 -24.36
C ALA A 396 -6.83 13.70 -23.22
N VAL A 397 -6.22 13.62 -22.04
CA VAL A 397 -6.54 14.50 -20.91
C VAL A 397 -6.23 15.97 -21.23
N VAL A 398 -5.04 16.24 -21.78
CA VAL A 398 -4.58 17.59 -22.16
C VAL A 398 -5.45 18.19 -23.25
N ALA A 399 -5.84 17.42 -24.27
CA ALA A 399 -6.73 17.87 -25.32
C ALA A 399 -8.07 18.38 -24.78
N VAL A 400 -8.65 17.67 -23.81
CA VAL A 400 -9.90 18.09 -23.15
C VAL A 400 -9.69 19.34 -22.29
N LEU A 401 -8.60 19.42 -21.52
CA LEU A 401 -8.24 20.59 -20.72
C LEU A 401 -8.12 21.87 -21.57
N ILE A 402 -7.51 21.75 -22.75
CA ILE A 402 -7.27 22.89 -23.64
C ILE A 402 -8.54 23.29 -24.40
N ALA A 403 -9.31 22.29 -24.87
CA ALA A 403 -10.52 22.50 -25.66
C ALA A 403 -11.71 23.08 -24.87
N GLU A 404 -11.59 23.24 -23.55
CA GLU A 404 -12.61 23.91 -22.76
C GLU A 404 -12.79 25.39 -23.19
N GLY A 405 -13.88 25.66 -23.92
CA GLY A 405 -14.30 26.99 -24.36
C GLY A 405 -15.56 27.52 -23.65
N GLU A 406 -16.05 28.67 -24.11
CA GLU A 406 -17.16 29.48 -23.54
C GLU A 406 -18.58 28.86 -23.64
N ALA A 407 -18.71 27.60 -24.09
CA ALA A 407 -20.02 26.97 -24.21
C ALA A 407 -20.76 26.93 -22.85
N GLU A 408 -22.09 27.11 -22.89
CA GLU A 408 -22.97 27.04 -21.73
C GLU A 408 -22.78 25.67 -21.04
N VAL A 409 -22.09 25.68 -19.89
CA VAL A 409 -21.71 24.44 -19.22
C VAL A 409 -22.92 23.92 -18.45
N PRO A 410 -23.34 22.67 -18.67
CA PRO A 410 -24.44 22.08 -17.92
C PRO A 410 -24.17 22.17 -16.41
N ARG A 411 -25.21 22.33 -15.58
CA ARG A 411 -25.13 22.11 -14.12
C ARG A 411 -24.99 20.62 -13.79
N ALA A 412 -23.98 19.98 -14.37
CA ALA A 412 -23.67 18.57 -14.25
C ALA A 412 -22.17 18.37 -14.48
N VAL A 413 -21.64 17.29 -13.92
CA VAL A 413 -20.27 16.86 -14.18
C VAL A 413 -20.16 16.38 -15.63
N ARG A 414 -19.15 16.87 -16.35
CA ARG A 414 -18.76 16.31 -17.64
C ARG A 414 -17.91 15.06 -17.40
N ILE A 415 -18.34 13.92 -17.93
CA ILE A 415 -17.57 12.68 -17.84
C ILE A 415 -16.84 12.45 -19.18
N VAL A 416 -15.54 12.23 -19.10
CA VAL A 416 -14.71 11.82 -20.24
C VAL A 416 -14.10 10.46 -19.91
N ASN A 417 -14.51 9.43 -20.65
CA ASN A 417 -13.99 8.08 -20.46
C ASN A 417 -12.65 7.90 -21.18
N HIS A 418 -11.71 7.21 -20.54
CA HIS A 418 -10.40 6.82 -21.05
C HIS A 418 -10.33 5.28 -20.99
N PRO A 419 -10.86 4.57 -22.01
CA PRO A 419 -10.90 3.11 -22.00
C PRO A 419 -9.51 2.51 -22.10
N GLY A 420 -9.38 1.30 -21.57
CA GLY A 420 -8.22 0.46 -21.88
C GLY A 420 -8.20 0.14 -23.37
N ILE A 421 -6.99 0.05 -23.95
CA ILE A 421 -6.79 -0.38 -25.34
C ILE A 421 -6.65 -1.90 -25.44
N ALA A 422 -6.28 -2.56 -24.34
CA ALA A 422 -6.09 -4.00 -24.30
C ALA A 422 -6.25 -4.54 -22.87
N ARG A 423 -6.60 -5.83 -22.78
CA ARG A 423 -6.60 -6.59 -21.54
C ARG A 423 -5.33 -7.41 -21.44
N VAL A 424 -4.65 -7.33 -20.31
CA VAL A 424 -3.44 -8.06 -19.96
C VAL A 424 -3.77 -9.05 -18.86
N ARG A 425 -3.57 -10.34 -19.10
CA ARG A 425 -3.76 -11.38 -18.08
C ARG A 425 -2.48 -11.56 -17.27
N THR A 426 -2.63 -11.70 -15.96
CA THR A 426 -1.48 -11.91 -15.07
C THR A 426 -0.82 -13.26 -15.32
N ALA A 427 -1.60 -14.29 -15.70
CA ALA A 427 -1.08 -15.59 -16.12
C ALA A 427 -0.21 -15.50 -17.40
N ALA A 428 -0.60 -14.67 -18.37
CA ALA A 428 0.21 -14.45 -19.58
C ALA A 428 1.50 -13.70 -19.26
N LEU A 429 1.46 -12.74 -18.33
CA LEU A 429 2.68 -12.09 -17.83
C LEU A 429 3.59 -13.09 -17.11
N ALA A 430 3.05 -13.95 -16.24
CA ALA A 430 3.82 -14.98 -15.53
C ALA A 430 4.55 -15.89 -16.52
N LYS A 431 3.80 -16.45 -17.47
CA LYS A 431 4.35 -17.28 -18.56
C LYS A 431 5.43 -16.55 -19.35
N TYR A 432 5.14 -15.33 -19.81
CA TYR A 432 6.11 -14.54 -20.57
C TYR A 432 7.40 -14.29 -19.78
N THR A 433 7.26 -13.87 -18.51
CA THR A 433 8.41 -13.56 -17.66
C THR A 433 9.24 -14.80 -17.40
N GLU A 434 8.62 -15.96 -17.14
CA GLU A 434 9.31 -17.23 -16.90
C GLU A 434 10.05 -17.71 -18.15
N ASP A 435 9.36 -17.79 -19.30
CA ASP A 435 9.93 -18.24 -20.58
C ASP A 435 11.09 -17.34 -21.02
N SER A 436 10.95 -16.02 -20.87
CA SER A 436 11.97 -15.05 -21.31
C SER A 436 13.08 -14.83 -20.27
N LEU A 437 12.92 -15.34 -19.04
CA LEU A 437 13.89 -15.12 -17.97
C LEU A 437 15.20 -15.89 -18.22
N GLU A 438 15.09 -17.04 -18.89
CA GLU A 438 16.25 -17.88 -19.24
C GLU A 438 17.21 -17.12 -20.15
N GLU A 439 16.68 -16.30 -21.05
CA GLU A 439 17.43 -15.46 -21.99
C GLU A 439 17.92 -14.15 -21.36
N ALA A 440 17.33 -13.73 -20.24
CA ALA A 440 17.57 -12.42 -19.61
C ALA A 440 18.82 -12.35 -18.72
N GLY A 441 19.60 -13.43 -18.60
CA GLY A 441 20.96 -13.47 -18.04
C GLY A 441 21.16 -12.82 -16.67
N GLU A 442 21.47 -11.51 -16.67
CA GLU A 442 21.68 -10.71 -15.46
C GLU A 442 20.40 -10.50 -14.64
N THR A 443 19.23 -10.40 -15.29
CA THR A 443 17.94 -10.23 -14.60
C THR A 443 17.62 -11.42 -13.69
N ARG A 444 18.00 -12.65 -14.09
CA ARG A 444 17.74 -13.88 -13.32
C ARG A 444 18.44 -13.91 -11.97
N LYS A 445 19.52 -13.15 -11.80
CA LYS A 445 20.29 -13.08 -10.56
C LYS A 445 19.70 -12.08 -9.55
N LEU A 446 18.74 -11.25 -9.98
CA LEU A 446 18.15 -10.22 -9.13
C LEU A 446 17.19 -10.84 -8.09
N PRO A 447 17.00 -10.22 -6.93
CA PRO A 447 15.95 -10.59 -5.99
C PRO A 447 14.56 -10.61 -6.65
N VAL A 448 13.79 -11.65 -6.37
CA VAL A 448 12.41 -11.80 -6.86
C VAL A 448 11.47 -10.91 -6.05
N ALA A 449 10.58 -10.21 -6.75
CA ALA A 449 9.52 -9.41 -6.15
C ALA A 449 8.17 -9.76 -6.78
N SER A 450 7.11 -9.77 -5.97
CA SER A 450 5.73 -9.87 -6.48
C SER A 450 5.50 -8.85 -7.60
N GLY A 451 4.83 -9.27 -8.67
CA GLY A 451 4.57 -8.46 -9.84
C GLY A 451 3.86 -7.15 -9.52
N LEU A 452 2.98 -7.12 -8.51
CA LEU A 452 2.34 -5.89 -8.05
C LEU A 452 3.32 -4.94 -7.35
N HIS A 453 4.25 -5.47 -6.54
CA HIS A 453 5.31 -4.67 -5.93
C HIS A 453 6.23 -4.10 -7.01
N PHE A 454 6.65 -4.94 -7.96
CA PHE A 454 7.45 -4.53 -9.11
C PHE A 454 6.78 -3.38 -9.88
N VAL A 455 5.51 -3.53 -10.25
CA VAL A 455 4.75 -2.47 -10.94
C VAL A 455 4.69 -1.19 -10.10
N GLY A 456 4.56 -1.29 -8.77
CA GLY A 456 4.62 -0.14 -7.86
C GLY A 456 5.96 0.60 -7.92
N VAL A 457 7.07 -0.13 -7.82
CA VAL A 457 8.43 0.43 -7.89
C VAL A 457 8.70 1.01 -9.29
N ALA A 458 8.33 0.29 -10.35
CA ALA A 458 8.49 0.73 -11.73
C ALA A 458 7.73 2.04 -12.02
N LYS A 459 6.52 2.21 -11.46
CA LYS A 459 5.78 3.49 -11.53
C LYS A 459 6.51 4.62 -10.80
N GLY A 460 7.06 4.34 -9.62
CA GLY A 460 7.84 5.31 -8.84
C GLY A 460 9.11 5.77 -9.56
N ALA A 461 9.77 4.85 -10.27
CA ALA A 461 10.96 5.12 -11.07
C ALA A 461 10.66 5.68 -12.48
N GLY A 462 9.38 5.80 -12.86
CA GLY A 462 8.98 6.30 -14.18
C GLY A 462 9.19 5.31 -15.34
N LEU A 463 9.37 4.03 -15.05
CA LEU A 463 9.65 2.97 -16.04
C LEU A 463 8.39 2.21 -16.51
N PHE A 464 7.22 2.49 -15.94
CA PHE A 464 5.97 1.78 -16.25
C PHE A 464 5.08 2.55 -17.25
N GLY A 465 5.27 2.33 -18.55
CA GLY A 465 4.62 3.10 -19.63
C GLY A 465 3.09 2.98 -19.80
N TRP A 466 2.37 2.39 -18.85
CA TRP A 466 0.92 2.13 -18.96
C TRP A 466 0.12 2.77 -17.83
N VAL A 467 -1.14 3.07 -18.14
CA VAL A 467 -2.20 3.36 -17.18
C VAL A 467 -3.06 2.13 -17.06
N ILE A 468 -3.22 1.60 -15.84
CA ILE A 468 -4.22 0.56 -15.57
C ILE A 468 -5.57 1.27 -15.49
N THR A 469 -6.47 0.96 -16.40
CA THR A 469 -7.77 1.63 -16.52
C THR A 469 -8.87 0.87 -15.78
N ALA A 470 -8.80 -0.45 -15.73
CA ALA A 470 -9.64 -1.33 -14.92
C ALA A 470 -8.85 -2.59 -14.54
N GLN A 471 -9.27 -3.29 -13.50
CA GLN A 471 -8.61 -4.54 -13.13
C GLN A 471 -9.53 -5.46 -12.32
N GLU A 472 -9.30 -6.75 -12.43
CA GLU A 472 -9.77 -7.75 -11.47
C GLU A 472 -8.61 -8.67 -11.16
N ILE A 473 -7.98 -8.46 -10.02
CA ILE A 473 -6.78 -9.19 -9.61
C ILE A 473 -7.09 -9.96 -8.35
N THR A 474 -6.77 -11.24 -8.36
CA THR A 474 -6.79 -12.13 -7.21
C THR A 474 -5.36 -12.41 -6.77
N ILE A 475 -5.07 -12.22 -5.49
CA ILE A 475 -3.82 -12.63 -4.87
C ILE A 475 -4.15 -13.78 -3.92
N MET A 476 -3.48 -14.91 -4.11
CA MET A 476 -3.54 -16.01 -3.14
C MET A 476 -2.41 -15.80 -2.14
N THR A 477 -2.76 -15.66 -0.87
CA THR A 477 -1.77 -15.62 0.22
C THR A 477 -1.28 -17.02 0.54
N ASP A 478 -0.12 -17.13 1.18
CA ASP A 478 0.48 -18.41 1.61
C ASP A 478 -0.46 -19.24 2.51
N ASN A 479 -1.42 -18.57 3.16
CA ASN A 479 -2.44 -19.20 4.02
C ASN A 479 -3.72 -19.59 3.26
N GLY A 480 -3.70 -19.57 1.92
CA GLY A 480 -4.84 -19.92 1.07
C GLY A 480 -5.96 -18.88 1.01
N GLN A 481 -5.79 -17.68 1.59
CA GLN A 481 -6.80 -16.62 1.49
C GLN A 481 -6.75 -15.91 0.13
N LYS A 482 -7.94 -15.70 -0.45
CA LYS A 482 -8.15 -15.03 -1.73
C LYS A 482 -8.40 -13.53 -1.49
N ILE A 483 -7.46 -12.68 -1.92
CA ILE A 483 -7.64 -11.21 -1.89
C ILE A 483 -8.01 -10.76 -3.29
N VAL A 484 -9.19 -10.16 -3.44
CA VAL A 484 -9.66 -9.66 -4.74
C VAL A 484 -9.60 -8.13 -4.77
N SER A 485 -8.86 -7.59 -5.73
CA SER A 485 -8.82 -6.18 -6.07
C SER A 485 -9.61 -5.95 -7.35
N LYS A 486 -10.68 -5.14 -7.26
CA LYS A 486 -11.48 -4.74 -8.42
C LYS A 486 -11.43 -3.23 -8.60
N ARG A 487 -11.34 -2.80 -9.86
CA ARG A 487 -11.43 -1.39 -10.26
C ARG A 487 -12.27 -1.26 -11.52
#